data_AF-A0A3M1WW14-F1
#
_entry.id   AF-A0A3M1WW14-F1
#
_cell.length_a   1.000
_cell.length_b   1.000
_cell.length_c   1.000
_cell.angle_alpha   90.00
_cell.angle_beta   90.00
_cell.angle_gamma   90.00
#
_symmetry.space_group_name_H-M   'P 1'
#
loop_
_entity.id
_entity.type
_entity.pdbx_description
1 polymer ?
#
loop_
_entity_poly.entity_id
_entity_poly.type
_entity_poly.pdbx_seq_one_letter_code
_entity_poly.pdbx_strand_id
1 'polypeptide(L)' 'MSDSVTLSLHSNGKLGVLHIGVLEDGSAVVAGDVHKMQDGEEYTFSRTGVTVKRSGDEFTFSRA' A
#
# COMPACT_ATOMS: atom_id res chain seq x y z
N MET A 1 -15.52 -1.98 -9.83
CA MET A 1 -14.24 -2.21 -10.54
C MET A 1 -13.20 -2.22 -9.44
N SER A 2 -12.50 -3.35 -9.25
CA SER A 2 -11.49 -3.44 -8.20
C SER A 2 -10.21 -2.82 -8.75
N ASP A 3 -9.88 -1.62 -8.30
CA ASP A 3 -8.61 -0.98 -8.63
C ASP A 3 -7.51 -1.60 -7.75
N SER A 4 -6.43 -2.05 -8.38
CA SER A 4 -5.25 -2.58 -7.70
C SER A 4 -3.97 -2.06 -8.34
N VAL A 5 -2.98 -1.72 -7.51
CA VAL A 5 -1.66 -1.24 -7.94
C VAL A 5 -0.58 -1.93 -7.10
N THR A 6 0.42 -2.48 -7.76
CA THR A 6 1.61 -3.04 -7.10
C THR A 6 2.76 -2.05 -7.15
N LEU A 7 3.40 -1.83 -6.02
CA LEU A 7 4.57 -0.99 -5.87
C LEU A 7 5.70 -1.79 -5.24
N SER A 8 6.92 -1.55 -5.71
CA SER A 8 8.13 -2.04 -5.05
C SER A 8 8.54 -1.11 -3.91
N LEU A 9 9.50 -1.54 -3.11
CA LEU A 9 10.23 -0.65 -2.20
C LEU A 9 10.65 0.66 -2.90
N HIS A 10 10.63 1.77 -2.14
CA HIS A 10 11.06 3.10 -2.57
C HIS A 10 10.23 3.68 -3.72
N SER A 11 9.04 3.12 -3.97
CA SER A 11 8.17 3.52 -5.06
C SER A 11 6.92 4.21 -4.55
N ASN A 12 6.39 5.12 -5.36
CA ASN A 12 5.10 5.76 -5.12
C ASN A 12 4.23 5.68 -6.37
N GLY A 13 2.93 5.86 -6.17
CA GLY A 13 1.93 5.77 -7.21
C GLY A 13 0.61 6.35 -6.79
N LYS A 14 -0.43 6.03 -7.55
CA LYS A 14 -1.80 6.45 -7.26
C LYS A 14 -2.76 5.28 -7.41
N LEU A 15 -3.69 5.17 -6.48
CA LEU A 15 -4.84 4.28 -6.57
C LEU A 15 -6.09 5.15 -6.71
N GLY A 16 -6.52 5.35 -7.95
CA GLY A 16 -7.52 6.37 -8.30
C GLY A 16 -7.03 7.77 -7.91
N VAL A 17 -7.71 8.41 -6.95
CA VAL A 17 -7.38 9.75 -6.43
C VAL A 17 -6.43 9.73 -5.22
N LEU A 18 -6.15 8.54 -4.67
CA LEU A 18 -5.33 8.40 -3.46
C LEU A 18 -3.85 8.26 -3.84
N HIS A 19 -2.98 9.06 -3.22
CA HIS A 19 -1.55 8.84 -3.28
C HIS A 19 -1.19 7.64 -2.41
N ILE A 20 -0.44 6.70 -2.99
CA ILE A 20 0.07 5.50 -2.32
C ILE A 20 1.59 5.44 -2.48
N GLY A 21 2.27 4.80 -1.54
CA GLY A 21 3.71 4.63 -1.62
C GLY A 21 4.26 3.61 -0.64
N VAL A 22 5.52 3.24 -0.88
CA VAL A 22 6.28 2.32 -0.05
C VAL A 22 7.61 3.00 0.28
N LEU A 23 7.89 3.13 1.58
CA LEU A 23 9.12 3.71 2.10
C LEU A 23 10.25 2.67 2.15
N GLU A 24 11.48 3.15 2.39
CA GLU A 24 12.69 2.32 2.42
C GLU A 24 12.69 1.25 3.52
N ASP A 25 11.97 1.50 4.61
CA ASP A 25 11.86 0.57 5.73
C ASP A 25 10.75 -0.47 5.55
N GLY A 26 10.11 -0.51 4.38
CA GLY A 26 8.96 -1.38 4.08
C GLY A 26 7.64 -0.88 4.67
N SER A 27 7.56 0.41 5.03
CA SER A 27 6.29 1.02 5.44
C SER A 27 5.43 1.38 4.23
N ALA A 28 4.16 0.98 4.28
CA ALA A 28 3.16 1.37 3.31
C ALA A 28 2.54 2.72 3.70
N VAL A 29 2.35 3.59 2.72
CA VAL A 29 1.76 4.92 2.88
C VAL A 29 0.51 5.02 2.02
N VAL A 30 -0.61 5.43 2.60
CA VAL A 30 -1.86 5.67 1.88
C VAL A 30 -2.47 6.99 2.32
N ALA A 31 -2.53 7.95 1.40
CA ALA A 31 -3.08 9.28 1.62
C ALA A 31 -2.51 10.02 2.87
N GLY A 32 -1.24 9.76 3.21
CA GLY A 32 -0.57 10.33 4.39
C GLY A 32 -0.70 9.51 5.66
N ASP A 33 -1.46 8.41 5.64
CA ASP A 33 -1.47 7.40 6.69
C ASP A 33 -0.29 6.43 6.45
N VAL A 34 0.42 6.02 7.49
CA VAL A 34 1.65 5.23 7.37
C VAL A 34 1.55 4.02 8.29
N HIS A 35 1.77 2.82 7.73
CA HIS A 35 1.81 1.58 8.49
C HIS A 35 3.05 0.79 8.13
N LYS A 36 3.81 0.38 9.14
CA LYS A 36 4.99 -0.46 8.95
C LYS A 36 4.56 -1.92 8.82
N MET A 37 4.86 -2.53 7.67
CA MET A 37 4.43 -3.89 7.36
C MET A 37 5.57 -4.90 7.51
N GLN A 38 5.25 -6.06 8.07
CA GLN A 38 6.10 -7.24 8.04
C GLN A 38 5.88 -8.02 6.73
N ASP A 39 6.85 -8.85 6.36
CA ASP A 39 6.70 -9.71 5.18
C ASP A 39 5.52 -10.67 5.35
N GLY A 40 4.70 -10.80 4.30
CA GLY A 40 3.44 -11.56 4.33
C GLY A 40 2.29 -10.89 5.06
N GLU A 41 2.47 -9.70 5.65
CA GLU A 41 1.41 -8.97 6.35
C GLU A 41 0.40 -8.40 5.35
N GLU A 42 -0.87 -8.40 5.77
CA GLU A 42 -1.96 -7.72 5.09
C GLU A 42 -2.59 -6.73 6.06
N TYR A 43 -2.77 -5.48 5.62
CA TYR A 43 -3.28 -4.40 6.44
C TYR A 43 -4.29 -3.56 5.67
N THR A 44 -5.40 -3.19 6.32
CA THR A 44 -6.43 -2.33 5.74
C THR A 44 -6.43 -0.96 6.41
N PHE A 45 -6.15 0.08 5.63
CA PHE A 45 -6.27 1.46 6.06
C PHE A 45 -7.74 1.84 6.18
N SER A 46 -8.27 1.85 7.41
CA SER A 46 -9.69 2.07 7.68
C SER A 46 -10.20 3.41 7.18
N ARG A 47 -9.33 4.44 7.13
CA ARG A 47 -9.66 5.78 6.66
C ARG A 47 -10.00 5.84 5.16
N THR A 48 -9.37 4.98 4.36
CA THR A 48 -9.48 5.01 2.89
C THR A 48 -10.13 3.76 2.31
N GLY A 49 -10.27 2.69 3.11
CA GLY A 49 -10.73 1.38 2.66
C GLY A 49 -9.72 0.64 1.77
N VAL A 50 -8.47 1.12 1.71
CA VAL A 50 -7.42 0.49 0.92
C VAL A 50 -6.78 -0.64 1.73
N THR A 51 -6.72 -1.83 1.13
CA THR A 51 -5.99 -2.97 1.67
C THR A 51 -4.66 -3.07 0.97
N VAL A 52 -3.59 -3.16 1.74
CA VAL A 52 -2.24 -3.41 1.26
C VAL A 52 -1.77 -4.78 1.73
N LYS A 53 -1.10 -5.51 0.85
CA LYS A 53 -0.46 -6.78 1.15
C LYS A 53 1.00 -6.72 0.77
N ARG A 54 1.88 -7.13 1.69
CA ARG A 54 3.33 -7.22 1.44
C ARG A 54 3.72 -8.65 1.07
N SER A 55 4.50 -8.78 0.01
CA SER A 55 5.12 -10.03 -0.46
C SER A 55 6.59 -9.75 -0.81
N GLY A 56 7.49 -9.93 0.16
CA GLY A 56 8.90 -9.57 0.07
C GLY A 56 9.09 -8.06 -0.09
N ASP A 57 9.52 -7.67 -1.29
CA ASP A 57 9.78 -6.28 -1.69
C ASP A 57 8.64 -5.67 -2.50
N GLU A 58 7.55 -6.41 -2.73
CA GLU A 58 6.37 -5.98 -3.45
C GLU A 58 5.18 -5.73 -2.52
N PHE A 59 4.46 -4.65 -2.79
CA PHE A 59 3.31 -4.19 -2.02
C PHE A 59 2.13 -4.00 -2.95
N THR A 60 1.09 -4.81 -2.77
CA THR A 60 -0.13 -4.73 -3.58
C THR A 60 -1.19 -3.94 -2.82
N PHE A 61 -1.53 -2.78 -3.34
CA PHE A 61 -2.61 -1.92 -2.85
C PHE A 61 -3.87 -2.22 -3.64
N SER A 62 -5.00 -2.39 -2.95
CA SER A 62 -6.28 -2.69 -3.57
C SER A 62 -7.43 -1.98 -2.86
N ARG A 63 -8.45 -1.57 -3.61
CA ARG A 63 -9.68 -0.99 -3.06
C ARG A 63 -10.89 -1.69 -3.67
N ALA A 64 -11.80 -2.13 -2.80
CA ALA A 64 -13.11 -2.66 -3.19
C ALA A 64 -14.11 -1.52 -3.47
#